data_AF-A0A395HLK4-F1
#
_entry.id   AF-A0A395HLK4-F1
#
_cell.length_a   1.000
_cell.length_b   1.000
_cell.length_c   1.000
_cell.angle_alpha   90.00
_cell.angle_beta   90.00
_cell.angle_gamma   90.00
#
_symmetry.space_group_name_H-M   'P 1'
#
loop_
_entity.id
_entity.type
_entity.pdbx_description
1 polymer ?
#
loop_
_entity_poly.entity_id
_entity_poly.type
_entity_poly.pdbx_seq_one_letter_code
_entity_poly.pdbx_strand_id
1 'polypeptide(L)'
;MRPLLTPNPCWIGLRSTWVNHITKRCSNLLLAASSRTIDNAKSLPANLQRIWNSSTSAPWGGNPTMNINIEMNYWPAGPTNLIETEEPLFDLMSVADTRGRSLAERMYGCSGTVFHNNLDLWGDPAPSDNYTASTMWPMGAAWLACHMMDHYRFTGDTAFLRDVAYPFLVNVATFYECYACNYEGYRVTGPSLSPEKNFYVPAGETVAGTSQSVDIAPAMDNQLMTKVFRSVIESA
;
A
#
# COMPACT_ATOMS: atom_id res chain seq x y z
N MET A 1 35.10 36.16 -28.97
CA MET A 1 33.62 36.04 -28.90
C MET A 1 33.24 34.73 -29.57
N ARG A 2 32.76 33.72 -28.81
CA ARG A 2 32.12 32.54 -29.40
C ARG A 2 30.62 32.83 -29.53
N PRO A 3 29.95 32.53 -30.65
CA PRO A 3 28.53 32.75 -30.76
C PRO A 3 27.79 31.73 -29.88
N LEU A 4 26.89 32.23 -29.03
CA LEU A 4 25.90 31.43 -28.33
C LEU A 4 24.95 30.82 -29.37
N LEU A 5 25.06 29.51 -29.59
CA LEU A 5 24.06 28.75 -30.31
C LEU A 5 22.76 28.78 -29.51
N THR A 6 21.75 29.48 -30.01
CA THR A 6 20.38 29.35 -29.49
C THR A 6 19.91 27.92 -29.74
N PRO A 7 19.29 27.23 -28.75
CA PRO A 7 18.81 25.87 -28.95
C PRO A 7 17.70 25.86 -30.00
N ASN A 8 17.87 25.05 -31.04
CA ASN A 8 16.89 24.89 -32.11
C ASN A 8 15.64 24.15 -31.57
N PRO A 9 14.41 24.70 -31.70
CA PRO A 9 13.21 24.19 -31.02
C PRO A 9 12.81 22.74 -31.34
N CYS A 10 13.26 22.17 -32.47
CA CYS A 10 13.07 20.75 -32.78
C CYS A 10 13.79 19.81 -31.78
N TRP A 11 14.89 20.25 -31.15
CA TRP A 11 15.66 19.43 -30.20
C TRP A 11 15.07 19.38 -28.80
N ILE A 12 14.23 20.36 -28.44
CA ILE A 12 13.60 20.42 -27.11
C ILE A 12 12.49 19.36 -27.00
N GLY A 13 11.70 19.17 -28.05
CA GLY A 13 10.67 18.11 -28.12
C GLY A 13 11.25 16.69 -28.22
N LEU A 14 12.36 16.51 -28.93
CA LEU A 14 13.04 15.20 -29.01
C LEU A 14 13.78 14.83 -27.71
N ARG A 15 14.36 15.80 -26.99
CA ARG A 15 14.98 15.56 -25.68
C ARG A 15 13.95 15.15 -24.62
N SER A 16 12.77 15.79 -24.61
CA SER A 16 11.73 15.45 -23.62
C SER A 16 11.14 14.06 -23.86
N THR A 17 10.87 13.69 -25.12
CA THR A 17 10.38 12.35 -25.45
C THR A 17 11.40 11.26 -25.15
N TRP A 18 12.69 11.47 -25.46
CA TRP A 18 13.74 10.49 -25.19
C TRP A 18 14.01 10.31 -23.68
N VAL A 19 14.09 11.40 -22.93
CA VAL A 19 14.21 11.35 -21.46
C VAL A 19 13.02 10.61 -20.85
N ASN A 20 11.79 10.92 -21.29
CA ASN A 20 10.59 10.22 -20.81
C ASN A 20 10.63 8.71 -21.12
N HIS A 21 11.13 8.32 -22.29
CA HIS A 21 11.29 6.91 -22.64
C HIS A 21 12.32 6.22 -21.76
N ILE A 22 13.46 6.87 -21.50
CA ILE A 22 14.48 6.35 -20.59
C ILE A 22 13.92 6.21 -19.19
N THR A 23 13.26 7.23 -18.65
CA THR A 23 12.67 7.19 -17.30
C THR A 23 11.70 6.02 -17.16
N LYS A 24 10.81 5.79 -18.14
CA LYS A 24 9.90 4.64 -18.14
C LYS A 24 10.65 3.31 -18.16
N ARG A 25 11.64 3.15 -19.04
CA ARG A 25 12.44 1.92 -19.13
C ARG A 25 13.26 1.66 -17.87
N CYS A 26 13.87 2.71 -17.30
CA CYS A 26 14.59 2.64 -16.04
C CYS A 26 13.67 2.21 -14.90
N SER A 27 12.45 2.74 -14.81
CA SER A 27 11.47 2.32 -13.81
C SER A 27 11.19 0.82 -13.86
N ASN A 28 10.94 0.29 -15.07
CA ASN A 28 10.67 -1.13 -15.28
C ASN A 28 11.90 -2.00 -14.94
N LEU A 29 13.09 -1.57 -15.35
CA LEU A 29 14.35 -2.23 -15.02
C LEU A 29 14.58 -2.26 -13.51
N LEU A 30 14.32 -1.17 -12.81
CA LEU A 30 14.48 -1.10 -11.35
C LEU A 30 13.54 -2.07 -10.65
N LEU A 31 12.27 -2.19 -11.09
CA LEU A 31 11.34 -3.17 -10.55
C LEU A 31 11.80 -4.61 -10.79
N ALA A 32 12.10 -4.94 -12.06
CA ALA A 32 12.56 -6.28 -12.44
C ALA A 32 13.87 -6.71 -11.76
N ALA A 33 14.73 -5.76 -11.38
CA ALA A 33 15.99 -6.02 -10.67
C ALA A 33 15.85 -6.08 -9.15
N SER A 34 14.72 -5.62 -8.58
CA SER A 34 14.56 -5.50 -7.13
C SER A 34 13.41 -6.31 -6.53
N SER A 35 12.54 -6.89 -7.35
CA SER A 35 11.46 -7.76 -6.91
C SER A 35 11.32 -8.96 -7.84
N ARG A 36 11.92 -10.09 -7.44
CA ARG A 36 11.87 -11.36 -8.17
C ARG A 36 11.84 -12.52 -7.18
N THR A 37 11.05 -13.53 -7.52
CA THR A 37 11.07 -14.81 -6.83
C THR A 37 12.36 -15.56 -7.18
N ILE A 38 13.07 -16.02 -6.15
CA ILE A 38 14.28 -16.85 -6.30
C ILE A 38 13.95 -18.24 -5.75
N ASP A 39 13.95 -19.24 -6.64
CA ASP A 39 13.56 -20.62 -6.34
C ASP A 39 12.18 -20.71 -5.67
N ASN A 40 11.94 -21.74 -4.84
CA ASN A 40 10.70 -21.90 -4.07
C ASN A 40 10.80 -21.22 -2.68
N ALA A 41 11.63 -20.19 -2.54
CA ALA A 41 11.85 -19.47 -1.29
C ALA A 41 11.11 -18.14 -1.26
N LYS A 42 10.63 -17.74 -0.07
CA LYS A 42 9.97 -16.45 0.11
C LYS A 42 10.96 -15.32 -0.15
N SER A 43 10.54 -14.38 -0.99
CA SER A 43 11.33 -13.23 -1.38
C SER A 43 10.78 -11.94 -0.77
N LEU A 44 11.60 -10.89 -0.73
CA LEU A 44 11.18 -9.58 -0.23
C LEU A 44 10.76 -8.67 -1.38
N PRO A 45 9.74 -7.84 -1.17
CA PRO A 45 9.36 -6.84 -2.15
C PRO A 45 10.37 -5.69 -2.22
N ALA A 46 10.31 -4.94 -3.31
CA ALA A 46 10.94 -3.64 -3.43
C ALA A 46 10.41 -2.67 -2.35
N ASN A 47 11.23 -2.38 -1.34
CA ASN A 47 10.93 -1.41 -0.27
C ASN A 47 11.13 0.05 -0.74
N LEU A 48 11.15 1.03 0.19
CA LEU A 48 11.35 2.46 -0.11
C LEU A 48 12.61 2.78 -0.95
N GLN A 49 13.67 1.98 -0.81
CA GLN A 49 14.91 2.10 -1.58
C GLN A 49 15.17 0.86 -2.44
N ARG A 50 14.16 0.01 -2.60
CA ARG A 50 14.22 -1.26 -3.31
C ARG A 50 15.26 -2.18 -2.66
N ILE A 51 16.42 -2.37 -3.29
CA ILE A 51 17.54 -3.15 -2.76
C ILE A 51 18.82 -2.30 -2.61
N TRP A 52 18.75 -0.99 -2.86
CA TRP A 52 19.91 -0.11 -2.95
C TRP A 52 19.94 0.88 -1.79
N ASN A 53 20.56 0.47 -0.69
CA ASN A 53 20.80 1.31 0.48
C ASN A 53 22.24 1.13 0.97
N SER A 54 22.94 2.24 1.23
CA SER A 54 24.31 2.25 1.76
C SER A 54 24.38 2.71 3.23
N SER A 55 23.24 3.04 3.84
CA SER A 55 23.15 3.51 5.23
C SER A 55 22.68 2.40 6.17
N THR A 56 23.26 2.32 7.37
CA THR A 56 22.73 1.48 8.46
C THR A 56 21.46 2.06 9.10
N SER A 57 21.22 3.35 8.91
CA SER A 57 20.01 4.06 9.33
C SER A 57 19.41 4.75 8.11
N ALA A 58 18.64 3.97 7.35
CA ALA A 58 17.96 4.49 6.16
C ALA A 58 16.82 5.43 6.55
N PRO A 59 16.55 6.49 5.75
CA PRO A 59 15.33 7.28 5.88
C PRO A 59 14.08 6.38 5.97
N TRP A 60 13.25 6.62 6.99
CA TRP A 60 12.05 5.82 7.32
C TRP A 60 12.33 4.31 7.45
N GLY A 61 13.53 3.95 7.90
CA GLY A 61 13.97 2.56 8.07
C GLY A 61 14.25 1.82 6.76
N GLY A 62 13.99 2.43 5.60
CA GLY A 62 13.99 1.71 4.32
C GLY A 62 12.91 0.63 4.25
N ASN A 63 11.88 0.73 5.07
CA ASN A 63 10.85 -0.30 5.24
C ASN A 63 9.78 -0.24 4.14
N PRO A 64 8.98 -1.32 3.96
CA PRO A 64 7.70 -1.25 3.27
C PRO A 64 6.72 -0.27 3.95
N THR A 65 6.49 0.90 3.35
CA THR A 65 5.42 1.81 3.77
C THR A 65 4.19 1.60 2.87
N MET A 66 3.05 1.30 3.48
CA MET A 66 1.81 0.79 2.84
C MET A 66 0.67 1.80 2.86
N ASN A 67 0.97 3.06 3.12
CA ASN A 67 0.00 4.15 3.01
C ASN A 67 0.16 4.92 1.69
N ILE A 68 0.96 4.41 0.73
CA ILE A 68 1.10 4.82 -0.68
C ILE A 68 2.34 4.20 -1.36
N ASN A 69 3.45 4.03 -0.64
CA ASN A 69 4.77 3.87 -1.26
C ASN A 69 4.97 2.51 -1.91
N ILE A 70 4.68 1.42 -1.19
CA ILE A 70 4.87 0.08 -1.75
C ILE A 70 3.83 -0.18 -2.84
N GLU A 71 2.60 0.34 -2.71
CA GLU A 71 1.59 0.25 -3.75
C GLU A 71 2.11 0.90 -5.03
N MET A 72 2.67 2.11 -4.92
CA MET A 72 3.26 2.83 -6.05
C MET A 72 4.43 2.08 -6.69
N ASN A 73 5.23 1.36 -5.91
CA ASN A 73 6.32 0.54 -6.46
C ASN A 73 5.79 -0.52 -7.44
N TYR A 74 4.57 -1.04 -7.22
CA TYR A 74 3.98 -2.14 -7.98
C TYR A 74 2.91 -1.74 -9.00
N TRP A 75 2.39 -0.52 -8.99
CA TRP A 75 1.49 -0.03 -10.04
C TRP A 75 1.93 -0.31 -11.50
N PRO A 76 3.24 -0.23 -11.86
CA PRO A 76 3.64 -0.57 -13.22
C PRO A 76 3.67 -2.07 -13.52
N ALA A 77 3.60 -2.97 -12.52
CA ALA A 77 3.82 -4.41 -12.71
C ALA A 77 2.89 -5.01 -13.79
N GLY A 78 1.57 -4.89 -13.63
CA GLY A 78 0.61 -5.36 -14.64
C GLY A 78 0.71 -4.61 -15.99
N PRO A 79 0.51 -3.28 -16.03
CA PRO A 79 0.51 -2.50 -17.27
C PRO A 79 1.79 -2.58 -18.10
N THR A 80 2.93 -2.93 -17.48
CA THR A 80 4.22 -3.05 -18.17
C THR A 80 4.70 -4.48 -18.38
N ASN A 81 3.82 -5.46 -18.19
CA ASN A 81 4.08 -6.88 -18.41
C ASN A 81 5.25 -7.41 -17.54
N LEU A 82 5.21 -7.06 -16.26
CA LEU A 82 6.10 -7.47 -15.18
C LEU A 82 5.30 -7.98 -13.98
N ILE A 83 4.13 -8.59 -14.22
CA ILE A 83 3.17 -8.93 -13.15
C ILE A 83 3.73 -9.97 -12.17
N GLU A 84 4.66 -10.81 -12.62
CA GLU A 84 5.40 -11.77 -11.79
C GLU A 84 6.25 -11.09 -10.71
N THR A 85 6.55 -9.79 -10.87
CA THR A 85 7.31 -9.04 -9.86
C THR A 85 6.49 -8.73 -8.61
N GLU A 86 5.17 -8.93 -8.62
CA GLU A 86 4.32 -8.77 -7.42
C GLU A 86 4.39 -9.97 -6.46
N GLU A 87 4.87 -11.14 -6.90
CA GLU A 87 4.94 -12.34 -6.05
C GLU A 87 5.69 -12.11 -4.72
N PRO A 88 6.85 -11.42 -4.67
CA PRO A 88 7.51 -11.09 -3.41
C PRO A 88 6.70 -10.17 -2.47
N LEU A 89 5.80 -9.34 -3.01
CA LEU A 89 4.86 -8.58 -2.18
C LEU A 89 3.90 -9.52 -1.46
N PHE A 90 3.34 -10.50 -2.18
CA PHE A 90 2.43 -11.49 -1.60
C PHE A 90 3.14 -12.42 -0.61
N ASP A 91 4.42 -12.71 -0.83
CA ASP A 91 5.25 -13.41 0.14
C ASP A 91 5.36 -12.64 1.46
N LEU A 92 5.70 -11.35 1.42
CA LEU A 92 5.75 -10.53 2.63
C LEU A 92 4.39 -10.46 3.32
N MET A 93 3.31 -10.29 2.55
CA MET A 93 1.94 -10.32 3.10
C MET A 93 1.64 -11.64 3.80
N SER A 94 2.06 -12.78 3.22
CA SER A 94 1.86 -14.10 3.84
C SER A 94 2.64 -14.28 5.15
N VAL A 95 3.82 -13.68 5.26
CA VAL A 95 4.61 -13.66 6.51
C VAL A 95 3.92 -12.78 7.55
N ALA A 96 3.41 -11.62 7.14
CA ALA A 96 2.73 -10.68 8.01
C ALA A 96 1.35 -11.18 8.48
N ASP A 97 0.64 -11.96 7.67
CA ASP A 97 -0.76 -12.35 7.91
C ASP A 97 -0.97 -13.05 9.27
N THR A 98 -0.08 -13.97 9.65
CA THR A 98 -0.18 -14.65 10.97
C THR A 98 -0.07 -13.66 12.13
N ARG A 99 0.83 -12.67 12.03
CA ARG A 99 0.99 -11.62 13.04
C ARG A 99 -0.17 -10.63 12.99
N GLY A 100 -0.67 -10.32 11.80
CA GLY A 100 -1.80 -9.42 11.58
C GLY A 100 -3.08 -9.97 12.22
N ARG A 101 -3.31 -11.27 12.13
CA ARG A 101 -4.44 -11.93 12.83
C ARG A 101 -4.29 -11.88 14.35
N SER A 102 -3.10 -12.19 14.86
CA SER A 102 -2.84 -12.09 16.30
C SER A 102 -2.98 -10.65 16.82
N LEU A 103 -2.55 -9.67 16.02
CA LEU A 103 -2.68 -8.26 16.35
C LEU A 103 -4.14 -7.80 16.34
N ALA A 104 -4.94 -8.22 15.35
CA ALA A 104 -6.37 -7.93 15.29
C ALA A 104 -7.09 -8.36 16.57
N GLU A 105 -6.81 -9.57 17.06
CA GLU A 105 -7.40 -10.10 18.29
C GLU A 105 -6.91 -9.34 19.52
N ARG A 106 -5.60 -9.11 19.64
CA ARG A 106 -5.00 -8.52 20.84
C ARG A 106 -5.25 -7.03 20.99
N MET A 107 -5.26 -6.29 19.88
CA MET A 107 -5.38 -4.84 19.88
C MET A 107 -6.83 -4.37 19.73
N TYR A 108 -7.62 -5.09 18.93
CA TYR A 108 -8.99 -4.68 18.60
C TYR A 108 -10.07 -5.63 19.11
N GLY A 109 -9.71 -6.83 19.62
CA GLY A 109 -10.68 -7.85 19.96
C GLY A 109 -11.42 -8.41 18.74
N CYS A 110 -10.87 -8.24 17.55
CA CYS A 110 -11.48 -8.62 16.28
C CYS A 110 -10.78 -9.84 15.66
N SER A 111 -11.54 -10.70 15.01
CA SER A 111 -11.00 -11.74 14.13
C SER A 111 -10.62 -11.16 12.76
N GLY A 112 -9.90 -11.91 11.93
CA GLY A 112 -9.45 -11.46 10.62
C GLY A 112 -8.04 -10.85 10.65
N THR A 113 -7.63 -10.19 9.57
CA THR A 113 -6.25 -9.68 9.40
C THR A 113 -6.24 -8.16 9.29
N VAL A 114 -5.33 -7.51 10.01
CA VAL A 114 -5.06 -6.07 9.91
C VAL A 114 -3.56 -5.80 9.77
N PHE A 115 -3.21 -4.89 8.85
CA PHE A 115 -1.89 -4.25 8.75
C PHE A 115 -2.06 -2.74 8.82
N HIS A 116 -1.13 -2.04 9.48
CA HIS A 116 -1.14 -0.59 9.63
C HIS A 116 -0.39 0.12 8.48
N ASN A 117 0.27 1.24 8.75
CA ASN A 117 0.97 2.05 7.76
C ASN A 117 2.29 1.45 7.26
N ASN A 118 2.90 0.50 7.97
CA ASN A 118 4.18 -0.10 7.61
C ASN A 118 4.25 -1.61 7.88
N LEU A 119 5.16 -2.27 7.17
CA LEU A 119 5.75 -3.57 7.55
C LEU A 119 7.25 -3.41 7.63
N ASP A 120 7.92 -4.46 8.10
CA ASP A 120 9.38 -4.61 8.07
C ASP A 120 9.76 -5.98 7.46
N LEU A 121 11.04 -6.34 7.55
CA LEU A 121 11.56 -7.64 7.13
C LEU A 121 10.81 -8.83 7.75
N TRP A 122 10.31 -8.66 8.97
CA TRP A 122 9.67 -9.71 9.76
C TRP A 122 8.15 -9.72 9.59
N GLY A 123 7.62 -8.82 8.76
CA GLY A 123 6.18 -8.64 8.56
C GLY A 123 5.50 -8.11 9.81
N ASP A 124 6.12 -7.23 10.59
CA ASP A 124 5.47 -6.61 11.75
C ASP A 124 4.34 -5.66 11.32
N PRO A 125 3.07 -5.99 11.61
CA PRO A 125 1.93 -5.22 11.15
C PRO A 125 1.47 -4.17 12.17
N ALA A 126 2.16 -4.01 13.31
CA ALA A 126 1.78 -3.08 14.35
C ALA A 126 1.79 -1.62 13.88
N PRO A 127 0.98 -0.73 14.50
CA PRO A 127 1.12 0.71 14.29
C PRO A 127 2.56 1.12 14.56
N SER A 128 3.17 1.84 13.62
CA SER A 128 4.56 2.28 13.73
C SER A 128 4.64 3.80 13.61
N ASP A 129 5.83 4.36 13.87
CA ASP A 129 6.11 5.80 13.94
C ASP A 129 5.72 6.47 15.28
N ASN A 130 6.31 7.63 15.56
CA ASN A 130 5.96 8.53 16.65
C ASN A 130 5.31 9.80 16.08
N TYR A 131 4.37 9.61 15.15
CA TYR A 131 3.67 10.69 14.47
C TYR A 131 2.18 10.36 14.37
N THR A 132 1.37 11.05 15.18
CA THR A 132 -0.08 10.77 15.32
C THR A 132 -0.84 10.79 13.98
N ALA A 133 -0.36 11.55 12.99
CA ALA A 133 -1.00 11.63 11.69
C ALA A 133 -0.63 10.49 10.73
N SER A 134 0.25 9.55 11.11
CA SER A 134 0.57 8.36 10.31
C SER A 134 0.26 7.05 11.06
N THR A 135 0.48 7.01 12.37
CA THR A 135 0.55 5.76 13.14
C THR A 135 -0.75 4.96 13.13
N MET A 136 -1.89 5.58 13.42
CA MET A 136 -3.17 4.86 13.56
C MET A 136 -3.93 4.78 12.22
N TRP A 137 -3.38 4.03 11.26
CA TRP A 137 -4.00 3.82 9.96
C TRP A 137 -4.15 2.33 9.64
N PRO A 138 -5.24 1.67 10.07
CA PRO A 138 -5.42 0.21 9.96
C PRO A 138 -6.01 -0.20 8.61
N MET A 139 -5.42 0.28 7.49
CA MET A 139 -5.92 0.06 6.13
C MET A 139 -4.88 -0.54 5.17
N GLY A 140 -3.66 -0.83 5.64
CA GLY A 140 -2.60 -1.38 4.79
C GLY A 140 -2.97 -2.73 4.19
N ALA A 141 -3.56 -3.64 4.99
CA ALA A 141 -4.02 -4.93 4.49
C ALA A 141 -5.13 -4.78 3.43
N ALA A 142 -6.05 -3.82 3.60
CA ALA A 142 -7.11 -3.53 2.65
C ALA A 142 -6.57 -3.04 1.31
N TRP A 143 -5.58 -2.15 1.33
CA TRP A 143 -4.99 -1.64 0.09
C TRP A 143 -4.15 -2.70 -0.61
N LEU A 144 -3.31 -3.44 0.12
CA LEU A 144 -2.51 -4.51 -0.49
C LEU A 144 -3.38 -5.66 -1.04
N ALA A 145 -4.54 -5.94 -0.45
CA ALA A 145 -5.50 -6.89 -1.02
C ALA A 145 -6.02 -6.45 -2.41
N CYS A 146 -6.03 -5.15 -2.71
CA CYS A 146 -6.35 -4.66 -4.06
C CYS A 146 -5.30 -5.13 -5.09
N HIS A 147 -4.01 -5.17 -4.72
CA HIS A 147 -2.95 -5.69 -5.60
C HIS A 147 -3.14 -7.17 -5.91
N MET A 148 -3.53 -7.99 -4.93
CA MET A 148 -3.84 -9.40 -5.19
C MET A 148 -4.96 -9.56 -6.23
N MET A 149 -5.99 -8.70 -6.17
CA MET A 149 -7.06 -8.74 -7.16
C MET A 149 -6.65 -8.22 -8.53
N ASP A 150 -5.85 -7.17 -8.59
CA ASP A 150 -5.31 -6.68 -9.85
C ASP A 150 -4.41 -7.74 -10.49
N HIS A 151 -3.60 -8.45 -9.71
CA HIS A 151 -2.82 -9.60 -10.16
C HIS A 151 -3.71 -10.65 -10.83
N TYR A 152 -4.76 -11.10 -10.15
CA TYR A 152 -5.74 -12.03 -10.73
C TYR A 152 -6.36 -11.48 -12.02
N ARG A 153 -6.76 -10.20 -12.06
CA ARG A 153 -7.37 -9.59 -13.26
C ARG A 153 -6.40 -9.49 -14.44
N PHE A 154 -5.10 -9.31 -14.19
CA PHE A 154 -4.07 -9.31 -15.23
C PHE A 154 -3.71 -10.71 -15.72
N THR A 155 -3.66 -11.71 -14.83
CA THR A 155 -3.19 -13.06 -15.16
C THR A 155 -4.31 -14.02 -15.54
N GLY A 156 -5.52 -13.82 -15.02
CA GLY A 156 -6.61 -14.79 -15.06
C GLY A 156 -6.36 -16.05 -14.21
N ASP A 157 -5.37 -16.03 -13.31
CA ASP A 157 -5.00 -17.20 -12.52
C ASP A 157 -6.04 -17.51 -11.42
N THR A 158 -6.97 -18.40 -11.76
CA THR A 158 -8.02 -18.86 -10.84
C THR A 158 -7.49 -19.68 -9.67
N ALA A 159 -6.32 -20.30 -9.78
CA ALA A 159 -5.72 -21.03 -8.66
C ALA A 159 -5.17 -20.04 -7.63
N PHE A 160 -4.44 -19.02 -8.07
CA PHE A 160 -4.00 -17.91 -7.21
C PHE A 160 -5.20 -17.22 -6.54
N LEU A 161 -6.26 -16.95 -7.30
CA LEU A 161 -7.48 -16.35 -6.73
C LEU A 161 -8.05 -17.22 -5.61
N ARG A 162 -8.31 -18.50 -5.88
CA ARG A 162 -8.96 -19.43 -4.96
C ARG A 162 -8.11 -19.71 -3.72
N ASP A 163 -6.81 -19.94 -3.91
CA ASP A 163 -5.94 -20.50 -2.87
C ASP A 163 -5.21 -19.41 -2.07
N VAL A 164 -5.06 -18.20 -2.62
CA VAL A 164 -4.28 -17.11 -2.02
C VAL A 164 -5.10 -15.85 -1.82
N ALA A 165 -5.58 -15.23 -2.90
CA ALA A 165 -6.18 -13.89 -2.84
C ALA A 165 -7.53 -13.88 -2.12
N TYR A 166 -8.43 -14.82 -2.44
CA TYR A 166 -9.76 -14.88 -1.86
C TYR A 166 -9.75 -15.16 -0.35
N PRO A 167 -8.99 -16.17 0.17
CA PRO A 167 -8.85 -16.35 1.61
C PRO A 167 -8.30 -15.11 2.32
N PHE A 168 -7.34 -14.40 1.72
CA PHE A 168 -6.81 -13.17 2.30
C PHE A 168 -7.89 -12.06 2.35
N LEU A 169 -8.60 -11.83 1.25
CA LEU A 169 -9.72 -10.88 1.17
C LEU A 169 -10.80 -11.15 2.22
N VAL A 170 -11.18 -12.41 2.42
CA VAL A 170 -12.17 -12.80 3.43
C VAL A 170 -11.66 -12.47 4.83
N ASN A 171 -10.39 -12.74 5.14
CA ASN A 171 -9.82 -12.39 6.44
C ASN A 171 -9.77 -10.87 6.67
N VAL A 172 -9.43 -10.10 5.65
CA VAL A 172 -9.46 -8.62 5.72
C VAL A 172 -10.90 -8.12 5.92
N ALA A 173 -11.86 -8.62 5.14
CA ALA A 173 -13.27 -8.27 5.30
C ALA A 173 -13.83 -8.65 6.68
N THR A 174 -13.42 -9.80 7.22
CA THR A 174 -13.79 -10.26 8.57
C THR A 174 -13.32 -9.28 9.65
N PHE A 175 -12.10 -8.74 9.52
CA PHE A 175 -11.62 -7.71 10.43
C PHE A 175 -12.52 -6.47 10.42
N TYR A 176 -12.88 -5.98 9.24
CA TYR A 176 -13.70 -4.77 9.14
C TYR A 176 -15.18 -4.97 9.47
N GLU A 177 -15.72 -6.18 9.35
CA GLU A 177 -17.04 -6.49 9.90
C GLU A 177 -17.10 -6.24 11.41
N CYS A 178 -15.99 -6.50 12.13
CA CYS A 178 -15.86 -6.24 13.56
C CYS A 178 -15.40 -4.80 13.88
N TYR A 179 -14.42 -4.29 13.15
CA TYR A 179 -13.80 -2.99 13.41
C TYR A 179 -14.69 -1.79 13.03
N ALA A 180 -15.57 -1.96 12.04
CA ALA A 180 -16.50 -0.90 11.66
C ALA A 180 -17.59 -0.70 12.73
N CYS A 181 -17.91 0.56 13.03
CA CYS A 181 -18.94 0.95 13.97
C CYS A 181 -20.12 1.65 13.25
N ASN A 182 -21.27 1.70 13.93
CA ASN A 182 -22.44 2.42 13.40
C ASN A 182 -22.32 3.92 13.74
N TYR A 183 -22.41 4.76 12.71
CA TYR A 183 -22.46 6.21 12.84
C TYR A 183 -23.46 6.78 11.82
N GLU A 184 -24.47 7.53 12.30
CA GLU A 184 -25.51 8.14 11.46
C GLU A 184 -26.22 7.17 10.48
N GLY A 185 -26.37 5.90 10.88
CA GLY A 185 -27.00 4.86 10.05
C GLY A 185 -26.07 4.20 9.03
N TYR A 186 -24.80 4.59 8.98
CA TYR A 186 -23.76 3.99 8.15
C TYR A 186 -22.79 3.15 9.00
N ARG A 187 -22.16 2.14 8.39
CA ARG A 187 -20.99 1.47 8.96
C ARG A 187 -19.73 2.21 8.53
N VAL A 188 -18.98 2.71 9.50
CA VAL A 188 -17.77 3.53 9.28
C VAL A 188 -16.58 2.95 10.04
N THR A 189 -15.37 3.24 9.59
CA THR A 189 -14.12 2.85 10.26
C THR A 189 -13.67 3.91 11.25
N GLY A 190 -13.01 3.50 12.33
CA GLY A 190 -12.40 4.44 13.27
C GLY A 190 -12.06 3.80 14.62
N PRO A 191 -11.00 4.27 15.32
CA PRO A 191 -10.17 5.44 14.99
C PRO A 191 -9.19 5.18 13.84
N SER A 192 -9.22 6.06 12.83
CA SER A 192 -8.33 6.01 11.66
C SER A 192 -7.91 7.45 11.30
N LEU A 193 -7.29 7.65 10.15
CA LEU A 193 -6.81 8.96 9.70
C LEU A 193 -6.73 9.05 8.18
N SER A 194 -6.69 10.28 7.66
CA SER A 194 -6.21 10.53 6.30
C SER A 194 -4.67 10.56 6.35
N PRO A 195 -3.95 9.65 5.70
CA PRO A 195 -2.50 9.50 5.87
C PRO A 195 -1.74 10.82 5.84
N GLU A 196 -1.06 11.09 6.95
CA GLU A 196 -0.13 12.21 7.18
C GLU A 196 -0.75 13.60 7.06
N LYS A 197 -2.08 13.69 7.07
CA LYS A 197 -2.80 14.95 6.94
C LYS A 197 -3.57 15.31 8.20
N ASN A 198 -3.25 16.47 8.75
CA ASN A 198 -4.04 17.08 9.82
C ASN A 198 -5.23 17.87 9.25
N PHE A 199 -6.27 17.97 10.06
CA PHE A 199 -7.40 18.87 9.90
C PHE A 199 -7.54 19.79 11.12
N TYR A 200 -8.17 20.94 10.91
CA TYR A 200 -8.53 21.84 12.01
C TYR A 200 -9.95 21.52 12.47
N VAL A 201 -10.11 21.37 13.78
CA VAL A 201 -11.40 21.05 14.38
C VAL A 201 -12.36 22.23 14.18
N PRO A 202 -13.57 22.01 13.62
CA PRO A 202 -14.53 23.07 13.35
C PRO A 202 -14.95 23.86 14.60
N ALA A 203 -15.48 25.07 14.37
CA ALA A 203 -16.09 25.86 15.43
C ALA A 203 -17.33 25.15 16.00
N GLY A 204 -17.52 25.21 17.32
CA GLY A 204 -18.63 24.56 18.02
C GLY A 204 -18.26 23.22 18.67
N GLU A 205 -17.08 22.68 18.35
CA GLU A 205 -16.56 21.44 18.95
C GLU A 205 -15.70 21.70 20.20
N THR A 206 -15.46 20.64 20.98
CA THR A 206 -14.76 20.71 22.28
C THR A 206 -13.35 21.30 22.19
N VAL A 207 -12.63 21.04 21.09
CA VAL A 207 -11.26 21.50 20.86
C VAL A 207 -11.15 22.31 19.55
N ALA A 208 -12.16 23.13 19.28
CA ALA A 208 -12.23 23.98 18.08
C ALA A 208 -10.94 24.76 17.81
N GLY A 209 -10.53 24.82 16.54
CA GLY A 209 -9.32 25.50 16.09
C GLY A 209 -8.01 24.74 16.36
N THR A 210 -8.04 23.61 17.08
CA THR A 210 -6.86 22.76 17.23
C THR A 210 -6.63 21.90 15.99
N SER A 211 -5.36 21.54 15.75
CA SER A 211 -4.96 20.61 14.70
C SER A 211 -5.05 19.18 15.22
N GLN A 212 -5.84 18.33 14.57
CA GLN A 212 -5.99 16.90 14.87
C GLN A 212 -5.74 16.08 13.59
N SER A 213 -5.59 14.76 13.73
CA SER A 213 -5.35 13.86 12.58
C SER A 213 -6.18 12.58 12.60
N VAL A 214 -6.61 12.13 13.78
CA VAL A 214 -7.43 10.93 13.94
C VAL A 214 -8.90 11.30 13.84
N ASP A 215 -9.65 10.52 13.07
CA ASP A 215 -11.08 10.71 12.83
C ASP A 215 -11.78 9.36 12.60
N ILE A 216 -13.10 9.41 12.43
CA ILE A 216 -13.91 8.30 11.94
C ILE A 216 -14.31 8.57 10.48
N ALA A 217 -14.61 7.51 9.73
CA ALA A 217 -15.03 7.56 8.33
C ALA A 217 -14.11 8.35 7.36
N PRO A 218 -12.76 8.30 7.45
CA PRO A 218 -11.93 8.95 6.43
C PRO A 218 -12.31 8.48 5.02
N ALA A 219 -12.34 9.41 4.06
CA ALA A 219 -12.79 9.09 2.70
C ALA A 219 -11.95 7.98 2.03
N MET A 220 -10.66 7.89 2.37
CA MET A 220 -9.76 6.85 1.89
C MET A 220 -10.19 5.47 2.38
N ASP A 221 -10.47 5.33 3.68
CA ASP A 221 -10.95 4.09 4.28
C ASP A 221 -12.24 3.64 3.57
N ASN A 222 -13.21 4.54 3.40
CA ASN A 222 -14.48 4.22 2.74
C ASN A 222 -14.27 3.68 1.31
N GLN A 223 -13.31 4.23 0.57
CA GLN A 223 -12.98 3.76 -0.78
C GLN A 223 -12.29 2.39 -0.77
N LEU A 224 -11.31 2.19 0.12
CA LEU A 224 -10.61 0.91 0.26
C LEU A 224 -11.57 -0.20 0.72
N MET A 225 -12.41 0.10 1.71
CA MET A 225 -13.46 -0.81 2.18
C MET A 225 -14.42 -1.20 1.07
N THR A 226 -14.89 -0.22 0.29
CA THR A 226 -15.74 -0.48 -0.86
C THR A 226 -15.05 -1.40 -1.88
N LYS A 227 -13.75 -1.20 -2.13
CA LYS A 227 -12.97 -2.07 -3.04
C LYS A 227 -12.85 -3.49 -2.49
N VAL A 228 -12.46 -3.67 -1.22
CA VAL A 228 -12.30 -4.98 -0.60
C VAL A 228 -13.61 -5.78 -0.66
N PHE A 229 -14.72 -5.20 -0.20
CA PHE A 229 -16.00 -5.91 -0.20
C PHE A 229 -16.51 -6.21 -1.62
N ARG A 230 -16.30 -5.32 -2.59
CA ARG A 230 -16.61 -5.61 -3.99
C ARG A 230 -15.75 -6.75 -4.54
N SER A 231 -14.47 -6.76 -4.21
CA SER A 231 -13.56 -7.85 -4.60
C SER A 231 -13.96 -9.19 -3.98
N VAL A 232 -14.42 -9.21 -2.73
CA VAL A 232 -14.98 -10.43 -2.10
C VAL A 232 -16.19 -10.93 -2.89
N ILE A 233 -17.11 -10.05 -3.27
CA ILE A 233 -18.31 -10.41 -4.06
C ILE A 233 -17.93 -10.88 -5.47
N GLU A 234 -16.94 -10.25 -6.11
CA GLU A 234 -16.44 -10.62 -7.44
C GLU A 234 -15.77 -12.01 -7.45
N SER A 235 -15.14 -12.38 -6.34
CA SER A 235 -14.35 -13.61 -6.23
C SER A 235 -15.14 -14.83 -5.75
N ALA A 236 -16.33 -14.60 -5.16
CA ALA A 236 -17.21 -15.63 -4.60
C ALA A 236 -18.06 -16.32 -5.69
#